data_AF-A0A6B0RJ53-F1
#
_entry.id   AF-A0A6B0RJ53-F1
#
_cell.length_a   1.000
_cell.length_b   1.000
_cell.length_c   1.000
_cell.angle_alpha   90.00
_cell.angle_beta   90.00
_cell.angle_gamma   90.00
#
_symmetry.space_group_name_H-M   'P 1'
#
loop_
_entity.id
_entity.type
_entity.pdbx_description
1 polymer ?
#
loop_
_entity_poly.entity_id
_entity_poly.type
_entity_poly.pdbx_seq_one_letter_code
_entity_poly.pdbx_strand_id
1 'polypeptide(L)'
;MSRRRGRRPGPRLSWLLWCGALLSPAAGYVIVSSVSWAVTNEVDEELDGASTEETLPALLGDSGSLWQRSFPASAHKEDAHLPPPEGAARARSPPAPPGMFSYPREGGTRLRPGIARFLAHASAWGCLATVSAHEKIPGLPFGTCLPISDGPFDNSTGIPFFYVTPKDLLVADLMKNPMASLLLPESEGEFCRKNIVDPEDPRCARLTLTGRMVAVSPEEIEFAKQAMFSRHPVMRKWPRPYEWFFMKMKVEHIWLQKWYGGVADISREEYFRAVPRKA
;
A
#
# COMPACT_ATOMS: atom_id res chain seq x y z
N MET A 1 83.13 28.17 37.27
CA MET A 1 81.87 28.71 37.84
C MET A 1 80.76 27.68 37.61
N SER A 2 80.50 26.79 38.57
CA SER A 2 79.33 26.75 39.48
C SER A 2 77.98 26.68 38.74
N ARG A 3 77.33 25.50 38.59
CA ARG A 3 76.24 24.91 39.43
C ARG A 3 75.02 25.87 39.58
N ARG A 4 73.73 25.53 39.38
CA ARG A 4 72.88 24.32 39.61
C ARG A 4 71.66 24.39 38.65
N ARG A 5 71.09 23.33 38.05
CA ARG A 5 70.33 22.13 38.51
C ARG A 5 69.02 22.39 39.29
N GLY A 6 67.94 21.80 38.76
CA GLY A 6 66.67 21.41 39.43
C GLY A 6 65.48 21.52 38.45
N ARG A 7 65.03 20.51 37.67
CA ARG A 7 64.51 19.14 37.93
C ARG A 7 63.06 19.14 38.50
N ARG A 8 62.08 18.93 37.59
CA ARG A 8 60.84 18.07 37.58
C ARG A 8 60.20 17.65 38.92
N PRO A 9 58.85 17.43 39.03
CA PRO A 9 58.10 16.55 38.11
C PRO A 9 56.59 16.87 37.86
N GLY A 10 56.00 16.21 36.85
CA GLY A 10 54.53 16.01 36.78
C GLY A 10 54.04 15.10 37.90
N PRO A 11 52.71 14.88 38.09
CA PRO A 11 51.96 14.01 37.17
C PRO A 11 50.45 14.35 37.04
N ARG A 12 49.72 13.50 36.27
CA ARG A 12 48.25 13.25 36.26
C ARG A 12 47.46 14.25 35.37
N LEU A 13 46.98 13.92 34.17
CA LEU A 13 46.26 12.69 33.78
C LEU A 13 45.22 12.29 34.84
N SER A 14 44.28 13.21 35.14
CA SER A 14 43.07 12.90 35.91
C SER A 14 42.04 14.04 35.88
N TRP A 15 41.72 14.61 34.72
CA TRP A 15 40.54 15.49 34.55
C TRP A 15 39.60 14.96 33.45
N LEU A 16 39.58 13.63 33.29
CA LEU A 16 38.67 12.90 32.40
C LEU A 16 37.53 12.19 33.16
N LEU A 17 37.26 12.51 34.43
CA LEU A 17 36.35 11.70 35.25
C LEU A 17 35.43 12.47 36.21
N TRP A 18 34.99 13.70 35.89
CA TRP A 18 33.90 14.35 36.66
C TRP A 18 33.01 15.27 35.81
N CYS A 19 32.42 14.73 34.74
CA CYS A 19 31.16 15.22 34.17
C CYS A 19 30.22 14.03 33.84
N GLY A 20 30.26 12.99 34.67
CA GLY A 20 29.29 11.90 34.65
C GLY A 20 28.57 11.88 35.99
N ALA A 21 27.50 12.66 36.14
CA ALA A 21 26.43 12.46 37.14
C ALA A 21 25.36 13.57 37.09
N LEU A 22 24.82 13.90 35.90
CA LEU A 22 23.52 14.60 35.79
C LEU A 22 22.81 14.17 34.49
N LEU A 23 22.67 12.85 34.32
CA LEU A 23 21.71 12.26 33.39
C LEU A 23 20.52 11.84 34.24
N SER A 24 19.44 12.62 34.21
CA SER A 24 18.14 12.15 34.68
C SER A 24 17.80 10.86 33.93
N PRO A 25 17.36 9.79 34.60
CA PRO A 25 16.72 8.70 33.89
C PRO A 25 15.42 9.25 33.29
N ALA A 26 15.39 9.44 31.98
CA ALA A 26 14.14 9.60 31.27
C ALA A 26 13.38 8.27 31.47
N ALA A 27 12.46 8.27 32.42
CA ALA A 27 11.56 7.15 32.66
C ALA A 27 10.85 6.85 31.33
N GLY A 28 11.12 5.67 30.77
CA GLY A 28 10.35 5.15 29.66
C GLY A 28 8.92 4.95 30.14
N TYR A 29 7.99 5.69 29.57
CA TYR A 29 6.57 5.44 29.79
C TYR A 29 6.11 4.36 28.81
N VAL A 30 5.56 3.27 29.35
CA VAL A 30 4.79 2.29 28.58
C VAL A 30 3.34 2.75 28.62
N ILE A 31 2.76 3.06 27.47
CA ILE A 31 1.31 3.28 27.37
C ILE A 31 0.65 1.90 27.38
N VAL A 32 0.14 1.49 28.54
CA VAL A 32 -0.80 0.37 28.64
C VAL A 32 -2.19 0.95 28.47
N SER A 33 -2.84 0.66 27.36
CA SER A 33 -4.27 0.95 27.18
C SER A 33 -5.08 -0.06 27.98
N SER A 34 -5.32 0.21 29.27
CA SER A 34 -6.28 -0.53 30.08
C SER A 34 -7.67 0.08 29.89
N VAL A 35 -8.48 -0.50 29.00
CA VAL A 35 -9.93 -0.25 29.01
C VAL A 35 -10.58 -1.36 29.82
N SER A 36 -10.72 -1.12 31.11
CA SER A 36 -11.56 -1.93 31.99
C SER A 36 -13.00 -1.46 31.82
N TRP A 37 -13.87 -2.28 31.23
CA TRP A 37 -15.30 -2.03 31.32
C TRP A 37 -15.77 -2.41 32.72
N ALA A 38 -16.19 -1.41 33.49
CA ALA A 38 -16.90 -1.62 34.74
C ALA A 38 -18.27 -2.23 34.39
N VAL A 39 -18.46 -3.50 34.75
CA VAL A 39 -19.76 -4.16 34.79
C VAL A 39 -20.49 -3.63 36.01
N THR A 40 -21.57 -2.88 35.82
CA THR A 40 -22.54 -2.64 36.90
C THR A 40 -23.45 -3.85 37.00
N ASN A 41 -23.37 -4.53 38.15
CA ASN A 41 -24.30 -5.57 38.58
C ASN A 41 -25.70 -5.00 38.87
N GLU A 42 -26.65 -5.94 38.97
CA GLU A 42 -28.03 -5.89 39.48
C GLU A 42 -29.05 -5.62 38.35
N VAL A 43 -29.94 -6.56 37.95
CA VAL A 43 -30.72 -7.52 38.76
C VAL A 43 -30.99 -8.80 37.95
N ASP A 44 -31.02 -9.92 38.66
CA ASP A 44 -31.30 -11.30 38.28
C ASP A 44 -32.58 -11.52 37.44
N GLU A 45 -32.50 -12.36 36.40
CA GLU A 45 -33.46 -13.46 36.22
C GLU A 45 -32.71 -14.72 35.73
N GLU A 46 -32.79 -15.72 36.59
CA GLU A 46 -32.19 -17.04 36.58
C GLU A 46 -32.93 -17.98 35.61
N LEU A 47 -32.24 -18.62 34.66
CA LEU A 47 -32.65 -19.89 34.05
C LEU A 47 -31.41 -20.68 33.58
N ASP A 48 -30.92 -21.51 34.50
CA ASP A 48 -30.25 -22.81 34.38
C ASP A 48 -29.46 -23.21 33.12
N GLY A 49 -28.18 -23.55 33.35
CA GLY A 49 -27.81 -24.97 33.27
C GLY A 49 -26.81 -25.40 32.19
N ALA A 50 -25.53 -25.45 32.61
CA ALA A 50 -24.46 -26.35 32.13
C ALA A 50 -23.88 -26.14 30.72
N SER A 51 -22.80 -25.34 30.67
CA SER A 51 -21.75 -25.51 29.67
C SER A 51 -20.90 -26.74 30.02
N THR A 52 -21.03 -27.81 29.23
CA THR A 52 -19.95 -28.79 29.12
C THR A 52 -18.87 -28.16 28.24
N GLU A 53 -17.84 -27.64 28.90
CA GLU A 53 -16.51 -27.53 28.32
C GLU A 53 -16.08 -28.94 27.87
N GLU A 54 -15.30 -29.04 26.79
CA GLU A 54 -14.91 -30.27 26.08
C GLU A 54 -15.84 -30.72 24.94
N THR A 55 -15.67 -30.09 23.77
CA THR A 55 -15.44 -30.75 22.46
C THR A 55 -15.50 -29.71 21.33
N LEU A 56 -14.37 -29.08 21.02
CA LEU A 56 -14.13 -28.55 19.67
C LEU A 56 -13.31 -29.59 18.92
N PRO A 57 -13.92 -30.48 18.11
CA PRO A 57 -13.13 -31.35 17.26
C PRO A 57 -12.52 -30.52 16.13
N ALA A 58 -11.18 -30.54 16.10
CA ALA A 58 -10.30 -30.32 14.96
C ALA A 58 -11.00 -30.04 13.60
N LEU A 59 -11.15 -28.75 13.25
CA LEU A 59 -11.36 -28.30 11.87
C LEU A 59 -10.24 -27.36 11.37
N LEU A 60 -9.05 -27.53 11.94
CA LEU A 60 -7.79 -27.03 11.38
C LEU A 60 -6.82 -28.19 11.14
N GLY A 61 -7.37 -29.34 10.76
CA GLY A 61 -6.63 -30.46 10.19
C GLY A 61 -6.77 -30.40 8.67
N ASP A 62 -5.65 -30.12 8.01
CA ASP A 62 -5.42 -30.33 6.57
C ASP A 62 -6.05 -29.32 5.60
N SER A 63 -5.58 -28.07 5.66
CA SER A 63 -5.83 -27.03 4.63
C SER A 63 -4.72 -27.00 3.57
N GLY A 64 -4.30 -28.16 3.08
CA GLY A 64 -3.32 -28.29 1.99
C GLY A 64 -3.93 -28.27 0.58
N SER A 65 -5.25 -28.41 0.43
CA SER A 65 -5.90 -28.66 -0.87
C SER A 65 -6.80 -27.55 -1.40
N LEU A 66 -7.09 -26.51 -0.61
CA LEU A 66 -8.05 -25.47 -0.98
C LEU A 66 -7.51 -24.45 -2.00
N TRP A 67 -6.20 -24.47 -2.28
CA TRP A 67 -5.52 -23.51 -3.15
C TRP A 67 -4.86 -24.12 -4.40
N GLN A 68 -5.13 -25.39 -4.71
CA GLN A 68 -4.64 -26.00 -5.96
C GLN A 68 -5.53 -25.64 -7.16
N ARG A 69 -5.12 -24.55 -7.81
CA ARG A 69 -5.27 -24.16 -9.22
C ARG A 69 -6.09 -25.11 -10.13
N SER A 70 -7.21 -24.60 -10.64
CA SER A 70 -7.88 -25.10 -11.84
C SER A 70 -8.05 -23.97 -12.85
N PHE A 71 -7.23 -23.96 -13.91
CA PHE A 71 -7.60 -23.47 -15.26
C PHE A 71 -6.77 -24.27 -16.28
N PRO A 72 -7.36 -24.66 -17.42
CA PRO A 72 -7.48 -23.70 -18.51
C PRO A 72 -8.89 -23.58 -19.12
N ALA A 73 -9.09 -22.43 -19.77
CA ALA A 73 -10.27 -22.05 -20.53
C ALA A 73 -10.35 -22.77 -21.89
N SER A 74 -11.57 -23.14 -22.31
CA SER A 74 -11.96 -23.18 -23.74
C SER A 74 -13.47 -23.41 -23.91
N ALA A 75 -13.98 -22.85 -25.02
CA ALA A 75 -15.31 -23.00 -25.62
C ALA A 75 -16.43 -22.10 -25.09
N HIS A 76 -16.42 -20.85 -25.57
CA HIS A 76 -17.68 -20.24 -26.00
C HIS A 76 -18.34 -21.19 -27.00
N LYS A 77 -19.58 -21.58 -26.70
CA LYS A 77 -20.50 -22.14 -27.69
C LYS A 77 -21.72 -21.23 -27.72
N GLU A 78 -21.83 -20.47 -28.80
CA GLU A 78 -23.09 -19.86 -29.22
C GLU A 78 -24.08 -20.96 -29.54
N ASP A 79 -25.18 -21.03 -28.80
CA ASP A 79 -26.40 -21.69 -29.25
C ASP A 79 -27.45 -20.62 -29.47
N ALA A 80 -27.55 -20.19 -30.74
CA ALA A 80 -28.74 -19.54 -31.27
C ALA A 80 -29.78 -20.62 -31.63
N HIS A 81 -31.05 -20.21 -31.57
CA HIS A 81 -32.25 -20.85 -32.12
C HIS A 81 -33.08 -21.73 -31.17
N LEU A 82 -33.93 -21.07 -30.37
CA LEU A 82 -35.30 -21.52 -30.14
C LEU A 82 -36.25 -20.31 -30.20
N PRO A 83 -37.34 -20.34 -30.99
CA PRO A 83 -38.31 -19.26 -31.04
C PRO A 83 -39.18 -19.26 -29.76
N PRO A 84 -39.60 -18.09 -29.24
CA PRO A 84 -40.47 -18.03 -28.07
C PRO A 84 -41.92 -18.43 -28.44
N PRO A 85 -42.68 -19.06 -27.53
CA PRO A 85 -44.09 -19.34 -27.76
C PRO A 85 -44.90 -18.05 -27.75
N GLU A 86 -45.82 -17.95 -28.72
CA GLU A 86 -46.77 -16.84 -28.82
C GLU A 86 -47.80 -16.88 -27.69
N GLY A 87 -48.08 -15.72 -27.10
CA GLY A 87 -49.29 -15.47 -26.32
C GLY A 87 -49.17 -15.62 -24.80
N ALA A 88 -48.62 -14.59 -24.13
CA ALA A 88 -48.95 -14.32 -22.73
C ALA A 88 -48.99 -12.80 -22.49
N ALA A 89 -50.13 -12.33 -22.00
CA ALA A 89 -50.43 -10.93 -21.75
C ALA A 89 -49.43 -10.26 -20.80
N ARG A 90 -49.20 -8.94 -20.99
CA ARG A 90 -48.42 -8.07 -20.09
C ARG A 90 -48.87 -8.23 -18.63
N ALA A 91 -48.14 -9.03 -17.85
CA ALA A 91 -48.21 -8.99 -16.40
C ALA A 91 -47.41 -7.77 -15.91
N ARG A 92 -48.06 -6.88 -15.17
CA ARG A 92 -47.42 -5.76 -14.49
C ARG A 92 -46.46 -6.30 -13.42
N SER A 93 -45.25 -5.76 -13.37
CA SER A 93 -44.28 -6.04 -12.32
C SER A 93 -44.83 -5.63 -10.95
N PRO A 94 -44.66 -6.45 -9.90
CA PRO A 94 -45.08 -6.09 -8.54
C PRO A 94 -44.22 -4.92 -8.01
N PRO A 95 -44.78 -4.04 -7.16
CA PRO A 95 -44.03 -2.95 -6.57
C PRO A 95 -42.92 -3.48 -5.66
N ALA A 96 -41.74 -2.88 -5.74
CA ALA A 96 -40.59 -3.22 -4.92
C ALA A 96 -40.88 -2.99 -3.42
N PRO A 97 -40.34 -3.82 -2.51
CA PRO A 97 -40.53 -3.63 -1.08
C PRO A 97 -39.88 -2.32 -0.61
N PRO A 98 -40.49 -1.59 0.35
CA PRO A 98 -39.90 -0.38 0.89
C PRO A 98 -38.77 -0.76 1.84
N GLY A 99 -37.53 -0.34 1.54
CA GLY A 99 -36.41 -0.53 2.48
C GLY A 99 -35.05 -0.86 1.87
N MET A 100 -34.86 -0.79 0.55
CA MET A 100 -33.50 -0.79 -0.01
C MET A 100 -32.84 0.57 0.26
N PHE A 101 -31.92 0.60 1.22
CA PHE A 101 -30.98 1.70 1.42
C PHE A 101 -30.16 1.85 0.12
N SER A 102 -30.65 2.67 -0.78
CA SER A 102 -29.96 2.99 -2.02
C SER A 102 -28.92 4.04 -1.69
N TYR A 103 -27.68 3.60 -1.50
CA TYR A 103 -26.56 4.54 -1.46
C TYR A 103 -26.55 5.32 -2.77
N PRO A 104 -26.48 6.66 -2.74
CA PRO A 104 -26.25 7.43 -3.95
C PRO A 104 -25.00 6.88 -4.63
N ARG A 105 -25.14 6.45 -5.89
CA ARG A 105 -23.97 6.14 -6.72
C ARG A 105 -23.26 7.47 -6.97
N GLU A 106 -22.31 7.80 -6.10
CA GLU A 106 -21.59 9.05 -6.16
C GLU A 106 -20.76 9.10 -7.45
N GLY A 107 -21.33 9.73 -8.48
CA GLY A 107 -20.68 10.13 -9.72
C GLY A 107 -20.22 9.00 -10.64
N GLY A 108 -20.75 8.98 -11.86
CA GLY A 108 -20.53 7.94 -12.87
C GLY A 108 -19.06 7.62 -13.19
N THR A 109 -18.87 6.53 -13.93
CA THR A 109 -17.61 6.01 -14.50
C THR A 109 -16.56 7.08 -14.87
N ARG A 110 -17.01 8.25 -15.35
CA ARG A 110 -16.19 9.43 -15.68
C ARG A 110 -15.32 9.98 -14.54
N LEU A 111 -15.64 9.76 -13.26
CA LEU A 111 -14.84 10.27 -12.14
C LEU A 111 -13.67 9.35 -11.75
N ARG A 112 -13.72 8.07 -12.13
CA ARG A 112 -12.76 7.05 -11.70
C ARG A 112 -11.33 7.34 -12.19
N PRO A 113 -11.10 7.72 -13.46
CA PRO A 113 -9.76 8.06 -13.93
C PRO A 113 -9.13 9.24 -13.17
N GLY A 114 -9.93 10.26 -12.84
CA GLY A 114 -9.45 11.41 -12.05
C GLY A 114 -9.08 11.05 -10.61
N ILE A 115 -9.77 10.08 -10.02
CA ILE A 115 -9.43 9.55 -8.68
C ILE A 115 -8.16 8.70 -8.74
N ALA A 116 -8.02 7.84 -9.76
CA ALA A 116 -6.79 7.08 -9.95
C ALA A 116 -5.58 8.03 -10.12
N ARG A 117 -5.73 9.09 -10.92
CA ARG A 117 -4.70 10.13 -11.07
C ARG A 117 -4.42 10.89 -9.78
N PHE A 118 -5.45 11.17 -8.99
CA PHE A 118 -5.28 11.77 -7.67
C PHE A 118 -4.45 10.86 -6.74
N LEU A 119 -4.77 9.57 -6.63
CA LEU A 119 -4.03 8.64 -5.78
C LEU A 119 -2.57 8.51 -6.23
N ALA A 120 -2.33 8.35 -7.54
CA ALA A 120 -0.98 8.29 -8.08
C ALA A 120 -0.14 9.56 -7.75
N HIS A 121 -0.78 10.73 -7.74
CA HIS A 121 -0.13 11.99 -7.47
C HIS A 121 0.05 12.29 -5.98
N ALA A 122 -0.94 11.97 -5.17
CA ALA A 122 -0.97 12.24 -3.74
C ALA A 122 -0.05 11.30 -2.96
N SER A 123 0.12 10.06 -3.42
CA SER A 123 0.96 9.08 -2.76
C SER A 123 2.44 9.47 -2.77
N ALA A 124 3.09 9.40 -1.62
CA ALA A 124 4.52 9.54 -1.47
C ALA A 124 5.20 8.16 -1.40
N TRP A 125 4.49 7.11 -0.99
CA TRP A 125 4.98 5.73 -0.91
C TRP A 125 3.98 4.77 -1.55
N GLY A 126 4.47 3.61 -1.98
CA GLY A 126 3.63 2.56 -2.55
C GLY A 126 4.27 1.20 -2.40
N CYS A 127 3.46 0.14 -2.43
CA CYS A 127 3.95 -1.22 -2.29
C CYS A 127 3.99 -1.91 -3.66
N LEU A 128 5.19 -2.32 -4.07
CA LEU A 128 5.45 -2.94 -5.35
C LEU A 128 5.58 -4.45 -5.17
N ALA A 129 4.83 -5.20 -5.96
CA ALA A 129 4.90 -6.66 -6.05
C ALA A 129 5.67 -7.08 -7.30
N THR A 130 6.71 -7.88 -7.11
CA THR A 130 7.56 -8.47 -8.15
C THR A 130 7.58 -9.99 -8.04
N VAL A 131 8.16 -10.65 -9.03
CA VAL A 131 8.48 -12.08 -8.96
C VAL A 131 9.93 -12.22 -8.50
N SER A 132 10.13 -12.87 -7.35
CA SER A 132 11.45 -12.98 -6.75
C SER A 132 12.43 -13.76 -7.62
N ALA A 133 13.60 -13.16 -7.83
CA ALA A 133 14.77 -13.73 -8.45
C ALA A 133 15.73 -14.36 -7.43
N HIS A 134 15.46 -14.20 -6.13
CA HIS A 134 16.33 -14.58 -5.03
C HIS A 134 16.37 -16.10 -4.83
N GLU A 135 17.56 -16.65 -4.55
CA GLU A 135 17.80 -18.11 -4.49
C GLU A 135 16.93 -18.86 -3.48
N LYS A 136 16.58 -18.21 -2.37
CA LYS A 136 15.75 -18.81 -1.32
C LYS A 136 14.26 -18.91 -1.67
N ILE A 137 13.77 -18.02 -2.54
CA ILE A 137 12.34 -17.90 -2.87
C ILE A 137 12.15 -17.60 -4.37
N PRO A 138 12.75 -18.37 -5.29
CA PRO A 138 12.68 -18.07 -6.72
C PRO A 138 11.26 -18.31 -7.24
N GLY A 139 10.74 -17.36 -8.02
CA GLY A 139 9.42 -17.46 -8.64
C GLY A 139 8.23 -17.13 -7.73
N LEU A 140 8.46 -16.88 -6.44
CA LEU A 140 7.40 -16.46 -5.52
C LEU A 140 7.13 -14.96 -5.63
N PRO A 141 5.88 -14.50 -5.38
CA PRO A 141 5.59 -13.08 -5.30
C PRO A 141 6.34 -12.45 -4.11
N PHE A 142 6.97 -11.31 -4.36
CA PHE A 142 7.71 -10.57 -3.34
C PHE A 142 7.22 -9.12 -3.31
N GLY A 143 6.84 -8.64 -2.14
CA GLY A 143 6.32 -7.29 -1.92
C GLY A 143 7.34 -6.40 -1.23
N THR A 144 7.59 -5.21 -1.75
CA THR A 144 8.45 -4.18 -1.13
C THR A 144 7.80 -2.81 -1.27
N CYS A 145 7.76 -2.03 -0.19
CA CYS A 145 7.25 -0.67 -0.26
C CYS A 145 8.38 0.34 -0.46
N LEU A 146 8.22 1.21 -1.45
CA LEU A 146 9.21 2.19 -1.86
C LEU A 146 8.60 3.59 -1.92
N PRO A 147 9.42 4.65 -1.77
CA PRO A 147 8.99 6.00 -2.06
C PRO A 147 8.76 6.16 -3.57
N ILE A 148 7.70 6.86 -3.92
CA ILE A 148 7.28 7.12 -5.30
C ILE A 148 6.99 8.60 -5.53
N SER A 149 6.94 8.99 -6.79
CA SER A 149 6.39 10.27 -7.24
C SER A 149 5.96 10.15 -8.69
N ASP A 150 4.83 10.72 -9.07
CA ASP A 150 4.40 10.79 -10.48
C ASP A 150 4.73 12.14 -11.15
N GLY A 151 5.39 13.04 -10.42
CA GLY A 151 5.71 14.39 -10.86
C GLY A 151 5.90 15.37 -9.69
N PRO A 152 6.42 16.59 -9.95
CA PRO A 152 6.43 17.67 -8.96
C PRO A 152 5.03 18.02 -8.45
N PHE A 153 4.91 18.68 -7.29
CA PHE A 153 3.62 18.99 -6.63
C PHE A 153 2.58 19.72 -7.51
N ASP A 154 3.04 20.46 -8.51
CA ASP A 154 2.21 21.23 -9.44
C ASP A 154 1.97 20.51 -10.79
N ASN A 155 2.71 19.44 -11.08
CA ASN A 155 2.68 18.77 -12.38
C ASN A 155 2.73 17.24 -12.26
N SER A 156 1.55 16.61 -12.26
CA SER A 156 1.38 15.16 -12.31
C SER A 156 1.43 14.63 -13.74
N THR A 157 2.25 13.60 -13.97
CA THR A 157 2.24 12.84 -15.23
C THR A 157 1.39 11.57 -15.15
N GLY A 158 1.08 11.08 -13.94
CA GLY A 158 0.47 9.78 -13.72
C GLY A 158 1.42 8.59 -13.91
N ILE A 159 2.70 8.83 -14.22
CA ILE A 159 3.71 7.78 -14.38
C ILE A 159 4.51 7.69 -13.08
N PRO A 160 4.43 6.59 -12.31
CA PRO A 160 5.23 6.43 -11.11
C PRO A 160 6.73 6.35 -11.42
N PHE A 161 7.51 7.24 -10.81
CA PHE A 161 8.96 7.22 -10.78
C PHE A 161 9.47 6.65 -9.45
N PHE A 162 10.64 6.05 -9.51
CA PHE A 162 11.34 5.41 -8.40
C PHE A 162 12.81 5.80 -8.44
N TYR A 163 13.43 5.88 -7.27
CA TYR A 163 14.87 6.11 -7.12
C TYR A 163 15.48 4.94 -6.36
N VAL A 164 16.19 4.08 -7.09
CA VAL A 164 16.61 2.74 -6.62
C VAL A 164 18.09 2.50 -6.89
N THR A 165 18.62 1.42 -6.34
CA THR A 165 20.03 1.01 -6.48
C THR A 165 20.10 -0.41 -7.06
N PRO A 166 21.12 -0.75 -7.87
CA PRO A 166 21.33 -2.11 -8.37
C PRO A 166 21.53 -3.15 -7.26
N LYS A 167 21.84 -2.70 -6.03
CA LYS A 167 22.03 -3.54 -4.86
C LYS A 167 20.71 -3.94 -4.18
N ASP A 168 19.59 -3.34 -4.59
CA ASP A 168 18.27 -3.67 -4.07
C ASP A 168 17.80 -5.02 -4.62
N LEU A 169 17.25 -5.87 -3.75
CA LEU A 169 16.67 -7.16 -4.14
C LEU A 169 15.57 -6.97 -5.19
N LEU A 170 14.83 -5.86 -5.08
CA LEU A 170 13.82 -5.48 -6.07
C LEU A 170 14.41 -5.32 -7.48
N VAL A 171 15.57 -4.68 -7.60
CA VAL A 171 16.19 -4.47 -8.92
C VAL A 171 16.65 -5.82 -9.50
N ALA A 172 17.18 -6.71 -8.68
CA ALA A 172 17.53 -8.06 -9.12
C ALA A 172 16.31 -8.85 -9.64
N ASP A 173 15.15 -8.70 -8.99
CA ASP A 173 13.87 -9.27 -9.46
C ASP A 173 13.49 -8.68 -10.82
N LEU A 174 13.49 -7.35 -10.93
CA LEU A 174 13.09 -6.62 -12.13
C LEU A 174 14.02 -6.89 -13.33
N MET A 175 15.28 -7.22 -13.09
CA MET A 175 16.21 -7.63 -14.15
C MET A 175 15.85 -8.98 -14.76
N LYS A 176 15.24 -9.91 -14.00
CA LYS A 176 14.76 -11.19 -14.54
C LYS A 176 13.35 -11.07 -15.12
N ASN A 177 12.47 -10.33 -14.45
CA ASN A 177 11.12 -10.09 -14.91
C ASN A 177 10.73 -8.62 -14.65
N PRO A 178 10.62 -7.78 -15.71
CA PRO A 178 10.35 -6.36 -15.53
C PRO A 178 8.89 -6.06 -15.20
N MET A 179 8.02 -7.07 -15.09
CA MET A 179 6.62 -6.88 -14.72
C MET A 179 6.46 -6.69 -13.20
N ALA A 180 5.71 -5.67 -12.81
CA ALA A 180 5.41 -5.37 -11.42
C ALA A 180 4.00 -4.81 -11.24
N SER A 181 3.46 -4.94 -10.04
CA SER A 181 2.18 -4.37 -9.64
C SER A 181 2.36 -3.43 -8.44
N LEU A 182 2.01 -2.16 -8.59
CA LEU A 182 2.14 -1.12 -7.59
C LEU A 182 0.77 -0.86 -6.95
N LEU A 183 0.68 -1.02 -5.63
CA LEU A 183 -0.48 -0.70 -4.83
C LEU A 183 -0.30 0.65 -4.12
N LEU A 184 -1.27 1.54 -4.29
CA LEU A 184 -1.34 2.88 -3.71
C LEU A 184 -2.65 3.02 -2.92
N PRO A 185 -2.60 2.91 -1.59
CA PRO A 185 -3.78 3.06 -0.75
C PRO A 185 -4.04 4.55 -0.41
N GLU A 186 -5.31 4.96 -0.41
CA GLU A 186 -5.73 6.30 0.03
C GLU A 186 -5.52 6.54 1.53
N SER A 187 -5.28 5.46 2.30
CA SER A 187 -4.98 5.53 3.73
C SER A 187 -3.64 6.21 4.05
N GLU A 188 -2.76 6.37 3.05
CA GLU A 188 -1.58 7.25 3.19
C GLU A 188 -1.99 8.73 3.33
N GLY A 189 -3.10 9.11 2.71
CA GLY A 189 -3.66 10.45 2.79
C GLY A 189 -4.51 10.67 4.04
N GLU A 190 -5.10 11.86 4.13
CA GLU A 190 -5.91 12.21 5.29
C GLU A 190 -7.37 11.76 5.19
N PHE A 191 -7.83 11.31 4.02
CA PHE A 191 -9.25 11.03 3.77
C PHE A 191 -9.79 9.93 4.71
N CYS A 192 -9.16 8.75 4.72
CA CYS A 192 -9.67 7.63 5.52
C CYS A 192 -9.58 7.93 7.02
N ARG A 193 -8.50 8.61 7.45
CA ARG A 193 -8.33 9.06 8.84
C ARG A 193 -9.39 10.08 9.27
N LYS A 194 -9.64 11.12 8.46
CA LYS A 194 -10.60 12.20 8.78
C LYS A 194 -12.05 11.70 8.81
N ASN A 195 -12.37 10.72 7.96
CA ASN A 195 -13.72 10.17 7.87
C ASN A 195 -13.94 8.95 8.78
N ILE A 196 -12.94 8.56 9.59
CA ILE A 196 -13.00 7.40 10.49
C ILE A 196 -13.42 6.14 9.70
N VAL A 197 -12.76 5.96 8.56
CA VAL A 197 -12.96 4.82 7.67
C VAL A 197 -11.76 3.90 7.82
N ASP A 198 -12.02 2.63 8.12
CA ASP A 198 -10.98 1.62 8.20
C ASP A 198 -10.23 1.50 6.85
N PRO A 199 -8.89 1.38 6.81
CA PRO A 199 -8.14 1.23 5.57
C PRO A 199 -8.57 0.03 4.69
N GLU A 200 -9.14 -1.03 5.28
CA GLU A 200 -9.66 -2.18 4.56
C GLU A 200 -11.06 -1.94 3.99
N ASP A 201 -11.80 -0.98 4.55
CA ASP A 201 -13.13 -0.61 4.07
C ASP A 201 -13.02 -0.07 2.64
N PRO A 202 -13.82 -0.58 1.68
CA PRO A 202 -13.73 -0.18 0.27
C PRO A 202 -14.05 1.30 0.02
N ARG A 203 -14.62 2.02 0.99
CA ARG A 203 -14.77 3.48 0.97
C ARG A 203 -13.42 4.18 0.97
N CYS A 204 -12.39 3.60 1.59
CA CYS A 204 -11.00 4.00 1.46
C CYS A 204 -10.45 3.47 0.13
N ALA A 205 -10.23 4.36 -0.83
CA ALA A 205 -9.87 3.92 -2.17
C ALA A 205 -8.47 3.28 -2.21
N ARG A 206 -8.29 2.34 -3.12
CA ARG A 206 -6.96 1.77 -3.44
C ARG A 206 -6.79 1.67 -4.94
N LEU A 207 -5.61 2.05 -5.39
CA LEU A 207 -5.21 2.00 -6.79
C LEU A 207 -4.14 0.94 -6.97
N THR A 208 -4.35 0.04 -7.93
CA THR A 208 -3.35 -0.93 -8.36
C THR A 208 -2.95 -0.62 -9.80
N LEU A 209 -1.67 -0.29 -10.01
CA LEU A 209 -1.09 -0.07 -11.33
C LEU A 209 -0.20 -1.27 -11.66
N THR A 210 -0.51 -1.99 -12.73
CA THR A 210 0.33 -3.10 -13.21
C THR A 210 0.98 -2.71 -14.51
N GLY A 211 2.26 -3.03 -14.65
CA GLY A 211 2.98 -2.70 -15.88
C GLY A 211 4.44 -3.08 -15.83
N ARG A 212 5.20 -2.50 -16.77
CA ARG A 212 6.62 -2.80 -16.95
C ARG A 212 7.51 -1.73 -16.34
N MET A 213 8.41 -2.13 -15.45
CA MET A 213 9.44 -1.27 -14.90
C MET A 213 10.59 -1.13 -15.91
N VAL A 214 11.01 0.11 -16.16
CA VAL A 214 12.13 0.42 -17.05
C VAL A 214 13.02 1.48 -16.42
N ALA A 215 14.31 1.47 -16.75
CA ALA A 215 15.18 2.60 -16.46
C ALA A 215 14.71 3.84 -17.22
N VAL A 216 14.79 5.01 -16.58
CA VAL A 216 14.46 6.30 -17.20
C VAL A 216 15.52 6.63 -18.25
N SER A 217 15.09 7.13 -19.41
CA SER A 217 16.00 7.50 -20.49
C SER A 217 16.73 8.81 -20.17
N PRO A 218 17.92 9.06 -20.74
CA PRO A 218 18.72 10.25 -20.43
C PRO A 218 17.99 11.58 -20.59
N GLU A 219 17.04 11.66 -21.53
CA GLU A 219 16.24 12.87 -21.80
C GLU A 219 15.25 13.20 -20.68
N GLU A 220 14.79 12.18 -19.94
CA GLU A 220 13.79 12.30 -18.89
C GLU A 220 14.39 12.32 -17.47
N ILE A 221 15.70 12.09 -17.31
CA ILE A 221 16.36 12.00 -16.00
C ILE A 221 16.14 13.25 -15.17
N GLU A 222 16.28 14.44 -15.75
CA GLU A 222 16.15 15.68 -15.00
C GLU A 222 14.71 15.89 -14.50
N PHE A 223 13.71 15.48 -15.28
CA PHE A 223 12.31 15.48 -14.84
C PHE A 223 12.09 14.47 -13.70
N ALA A 224 12.57 13.23 -13.84
CA ALA A 224 12.44 12.20 -12.81
C ALA A 224 13.09 12.64 -11.49
N LYS A 225 14.26 13.28 -11.58
CA LYS A 225 14.97 13.86 -10.44
C LYS A 225 14.18 14.97 -9.76
N GLN A 226 13.56 15.87 -10.54
CA GLN A 226 12.69 16.91 -10.00
C GLN A 226 11.44 16.32 -9.33
N ALA A 227 10.79 15.35 -9.98
CA ALA A 227 9.62 14.64 -9.45
C ALA A 227 9.93 13.94 -8.12
N MET A 228 11.01 13.17 -8.07
CA MET A 228 11.40 12.43 -6.87
C MET A 228 11.89 13.34 -5.76
N PHE A 229 12.79 14.29 -6.04
CA PHE A 229 13.42 15.09 -4.99
C PHE A 229 12.57 16.26 -4.49
N SER A 230 11.55 16.68 -5.24
CA SER A 230 10.55 17.60 -4.72
C SER A 230 9.68 16.93 -3.65
N ARG A 231 9.26 15.69 -3.91
CA ARG A 231 8.47 14.89 -2.95
C ARG A 231 9.31 14.35 -1.79
N HIS A 232 10.55 13.93 -2.08
CA HIS A 232 11.46 13.26 -1.15
C HIS A 232 12.80 13.98 -1.07
N PRO A 233 12.88 15.15 -0.40
CA PRO A 233 14.09 15.98 -0.39
C PRO A 233 15.31 15.30 0.24
N VAL A 234 15.09 14.34 1.14
CA VAL A 234 16.16 13.59 1.82
C VAL A 234 16.98 12.73 0.84
N MET A 235 16.39 12.30 -0.29
CA MET A 235 17.07 11.47 -1.30
C MET A 235 18.32 12.13 -1.90
N ARG A 236 18.39 13.47 -1.89
CA ARG A 236 19.57 14.23 -2.34
C ARG A 236 20.82 13.93 -1.51
N LYS A 237 20.64 13.49 -0.26
CA LYS A 237 21.71 13.20 0.70
C LYS A 237 22.03 11.71 0.79
N TRP A 238 21.37 10.86 -0.01
CA TRP A 238 21.62 9.42 0.01
C TRP A 238 23.05 9.10 -0.44
N PRO A 239 23.66 7.99 0.05
CA PRO A 239 25.09 7.77 -0.15
C PRO A 239 25.38 7.42 -1.62
N ARG A 240 26.36 8.11 -2.20
CA ARG A 240 26.77 7.94 -3.60
C ARG A 240 27.27 6.53 -3.99
N PRO A 241 27.96 5.77 -3.12
CA PRO A 241 28.47 4.43 -3.47
C PRO A 241 27.41 3.35 -3.78
N TYR A 242 26.12 3.68 -3.70
CA TYR A 242 25.02 2.79 -4.08
C TYR A 242 24.59 2.96 -5.54
N GLU A 243 25.20 3.87 -6.32
CA GLU A 243 24.94 3.99 -7.77
C GLU A 243 23.44 4.14 -8.08
N TRP A 244 22.81 5.08 -7.40
CA TRP A 244 21.38 5.31 -7.54
C TRP A 244 21.00 5.72 -8.96
N PHE A 245 19.88 5.20 -9.44
CA PHE A 245 19.32 5.53 -10.75
C PHE A 245 17.79 5.61 -10.68
N PHE A 246 17.20 6.21 -11.72
CA PHE A 246 15.76 6.38 -11.80
C PHE A 246 15.13 5.27 -12.64
N MET A 247 14.03 4.73 -12.14
CA MET A 247 13.13 3.84 -12.87
C MET A 247 11.75 4.46 -12.99
N LYS A 248 11.00 4.05 -14.01
CA LYS A 248 9.59 4.40 -14.17
C LYS A 248 8.76 3.18 -14.53
N MET A 249 7.49 3.20 -14.14
CA MET A 249 6.52 2.17 -14.54
C MET A 249 5.81 2.58 -15.82
N LYS A 250 5.95 1.78 -16.88
CA LYS A 250 5.06 1.82 -18.03
C LYS A 250 3.76 1.12 -17.66
N VAL A 251 2.76 1.89 -17.26
CA VAL A 251 1.45 1.41 -16.84
C VAL A 251 0.73 0.71 -18.00
N GLU A 252 0.29 -0.53 -17.77
CA GLU A 252 -0.45 -1.35 -18.73
C GLU A 252 -1.89 -1.59 -18.27
N HIS A 253 -2.09 -1.90 -16.99
CA HIS A 253 -3.41 -2.11 -16.39
C HIS A 253 -3.62 -1.20 -15.18
N ILE A 254 -4.81 -0.63 -15.06
CA ILE A 254 -5.18 0.29 -13.97
C ILE A 254 -6.46 -0.22 -13.29
N TRP A 255 -6.33 -0.62 -12.04
CA TRP A 255 -7.43 -1.11 -11.24
C TRP A 255 -7.69 -0.17 -10.07
N LEU A 256 -8.91 0.36 -10.01
CA LEU A 256 -9.34 1.23 -8.93
C LEU A 256 -10.45 0.54 -8.13
N GLN A 257 -10.19 0.26 -6.87
CA GLN A 257 -11.25 -0.11 -5.93
C GLN A 257 -11.63 1.13 -5.15
N LYS A 258 -12.84 1.62 -5.39
CA LYS A 258 -13.46 2.70 -4.64
C LYS A 258 -14.94 2.42 -4.50
N TRP A 259 -15.37 2.40 -3.25
CA TRP A 259 -16.72 2.04 -2.83
C TRP A 259 -17.06 0.55 -3.04
N TYR A 260 -18.21 0.14 -2.53
CA TYR A 260 -18.76 -1.20 -2.75
C TYR A 260 -19.08 -1.43 -4.23
N GLY A 261 -18.99 -2.69 -4.69
CA GLY A 261 -19.29 -3.07 -6.08
C GLY A 261 -18.07 -3.52 -6.90
N GLY A 262 -16.94 -3.79 -6.24
CA GLY A 262 -15.77 -4.41 -6.86
C GLY A 262 -14.76 -3.42 -7.43
N VAL A 263 -13.82 -3.95 -8.21
CA VAL A 263 -12.72 -3.21 -8.83
C VAL A 263 -13.18 -2.64 -10.17
N ALA A 264 -12.91 -1.37 -10.42
CA ALA A 264 -13.08 -0.76 -11.72
C ALA A 264 -11.79 -0.89 -12.54
N ASP A 265 -11.89 -1.47 -13.72
CA ASP A 265 -10.85 -1.45 -14.74
C ASP A 265 -10.91 -0.13 -15.52
N ILE A 266 -9.80 0.60 -15.57
CA ILE A 266 -9.67 1.90 -16.22
C ILE A 266 -8.74 1.76 -17.41
N SER A 267 -9.18 2.18 -18.60
CA SER A 267 -8.32 2.15 -19.77
C SER A 267 -7.14 3.12 -19.62
N ARG A 268 -6.02 2.75 -20.21
CA ARG A 268 -4.80 3.56 -20.21
C ARG A 268 -5.06 4.97 -20.75
N GLU A 269 -5.85 5.06 -21.81
CA GLU A 269 -6.19 6.31 -22.49
C GLU A 269 -7.00 7.23 -21.58
N GLU A 270 -7.96 6.68 -20.83
CA GLU A 270 -8.75 7.45 -19.86
C GLU A 270 -7.89 7.94 -18.69
N TYR A 271 -7.01 7.09 -18.17
CA TYR A 271 -6.12 7.43 -17.07
C TYR A 271 -5.18 8.60 -17.43
N PHE A 272 -4.51 8.54 -18.59
CA PHE A 272 -3.59 9.60 -19.00
C PHE A 272 -4.29 10.87 -19.48
N ARG A 273 -5.53 10.78 -19.99
CA ARG A 273 -6.34 11.96 -20.35
C ARG A 273 -6.91 12.69 -19.14
N ALA A 274 -7.10 11.98 -18.02
CA ALA A 274 -7.67 12.57 -16.82
C ALA A 274 -6.68 13.52 -16.13
N VAL A 275 -7.22 14.55 -15.49
CA VAL A 275 -6.47 15.47 -14.64
C VAL A 275 -6.66 15.03 -13.19
N PRO A 276 -5.59 14.96 -12.37
CA PRO A 276 -5.73 14.69 -10.94
C PRO A 276 -6.67 15.71 -10.30
N ARG A 277 -7.56 15.23 -9.43
CA ARG A 277 -8.34 16.15 -8.60
C ARG A 277 -7.41 16.88 -7.63
N LYS A 278 -7.75 18.12 -7.28
CA LYS A 278 -7.10 18.80 -6.17
C LYS A 278 -7.56 18.13 -4.86
N ALA A 279 -6.61 17.94 -3.95
CA ALA A 279 -6.86 17.49 -2.58
C ALA A 279 -7.77 18.48 -1.84
#